data_AF-A0A4U7D4S3-F1
#
_entry.id   AF-A0A4U7D4S3-F1
#
_cell.length_a   1.000
_cell.length_b   1.000
_cell.length_c   1.000
_cell.angle_alpha   90.00
_cell.angle_beta   90.00
_cell.angle_gamma   90.00
#
_symmetry.space_group_name_H-M   'P 1'
#
loop_
_entity.id
_entity.type
_entity.pdbx_description
1 polymer ?
#
loop_
_entity_poly.entity_id
_entity_poly.type
_entity_poly.pdbx_seq_one_letter_code
_entity_poly.pdbx_strand_id
1 'polypeptide(L)' 'MNVRLYALDGCPWCEKATDALDEAGVEYETEWVEALHSERNEVKRVSGQ' A
#
# COMPACT_ATOMS: atom_id res chain seq x y z
N MET A 1 -4.33 10.26 12.69
CA MET A 1 -3.17 9.47 12.24
C MET A 1 -3.38 9.27 10.75
N ASN A 2 -2.49 9.75 9.88
CA ASN A 2 -2.70 9.58 8.43
C ASN A 2 -1.95 8.31 8.01
N VAL A 3 -2.72 7.24 7.77
CA VAL A 3 -2.19 5.96 7.28
C VAL A 3 -2.26 6.00 5.76
N ARG A 4 -1.16 5.61 5.11
CA ARG A 4 -1.12 5.50 3.66
C ARG A 4 -0.75 4.08 3.25
N LEU A 5 -1.61 3.46 2.47
CA LEU A 5 -1.41 2.13 1.91
C LEU A 5 -0.90 2.26 0.47
N TYR A 6 0.35 1.88 0.26
CA TYR A 6 0.91 1.76 -1.09
C TYR A 6 0.49 0.40 -1.68
N ALA A 7 -0.38 0.42 -2.69
CA ALA A 7 -0.99 -0.78 -3.24
C ALA A 7 -0.65 -0.99 -4.73
N LEU A 8 -0.44 -2.25 -5.10
CA LEU A 8 -0.30 -2.66 -6.48
C LEU A 8 -1.58 -3.38 -6.93
N ASP A 9 -2.04 -3.07 -8.14
CA ASP A 9 -3.18 -3.76 -8.75
C ASP A 9 -2.95 -5.28 -8.85
N GLY A 10 -3.92 -6.06 -8.39
CA GLY A 10 -3.85 -7.52 -8.31
C GLY A 10 -2.88 -8.10 -7.26
N CYS A 11 -2.39 -7.30 -6.31
CA CYS A 11 -1.51 -7.80 -5.25
C CYS A 11 -2.30 -8.43 -4.09
N PRO A 12 -2.19 -9.75 -3.84
CA PRO A 12 -2.96 -10.43 -2.79
C PRO A 12 -2.54 -10.02 -1.37
N TRP A 13 -1.35 -9.46 -1.20
CA TRP A 13 -0.90 -8.93 0.10
C TRP A 13 -1.44 -7.52 0.36
N CYS A 14 -1.65 -6.73 -0.70
CA CYS A 14 -2.30 -5.43 -0.58
C CYS A 14 -3.75 -5.62 -0.16
N GLU A 15 -4.47 -6.59 -0.75
CA GLU A 15 -5.83 -6.95 -0.33
C GLU A 15 -5.90 -7.33 1.16
N LYS A 16 -5.01 -8.21 1.64
CA LYS A 16 -4.96 -8.56 3.06
C LYS A 16 -4.69 -7.36 3.98
N ALA A 17 -3.87 -6.40 3.54
CA ALA A 17 -3.59 -5.20 4.31
C ALA A 17 -4.82 -4.27 4.36
N THR A 18 -5.51 -4.10 3.23
CA THR A 18 -6.81 -3.41 3.13
C THR A 18 -7.83 -4.03 4.09
N ASP A 19 -8.04 -5.36 4.02
CA ASP A 19 -8.99 -6.07 4.87
C ASP A 19 -8.69 -5.85 6.35
N ALA A 20 -7.41 -5.95 6.76
CA ALA A 20 -7.01 -5.74 8.14
C ALA A 20 -7.21 -4.30 8.63
N LEU A 21 -6.99 -3.30 7.76
CA LEU A 21 -7.23 -1.90 8.09
C LEU A 21 -8.73 -1.60 8.22
N ASP A 22 -9.54 -2.16 7.32
CA ASP A 22 -11.00 -2.04 7.34
C ASP A 22 -11.60 -2.72 8.60
N GLU A 23 -11.15 -3.93 8.93
CA GLU A 23 -11.55 -4.66 10.14
C GLU A 23 -11.17 -3.91 11.43
N ALA A 24 -10.02 -3.22 11.42
CA ALA A 24 -9.56 -2.41 12.54
C ALA A 24 -10.25 -1.03 12.62
N GLY A 25 -11.07 -0.66 11.63
CA GLY A 25 -11.71 0.66 11.55
C GLY A 25 -10.70 1.80 11.41
N VAL A 26 -9.56 1.54 10.78
CA VAL A 26 -8.50 2.52 10.56
C VAL A 26 -8.78 3.27 9.27
N GLU A 27 -8.84 4.61 9.32
CA GLU A 27 -8.89 5.42 8.11
C GLU A 27 -7.50 5.46 7.44
N TYR A 28 -7.46 5.16 6.14
CA TYR A 28 -6.25 5.22 5.32
C TYR A 28 -6.51 5.77 3.92
N GLU A 29 -5.45 6.31 3.32
CA GLU A 29 -5.41 6.70 1.91
C GLU A 29 -4.68 5.61 1.11
N THR A 30 -5.20 5.24 -0.06
CA THR A 30 -4.52 4.30 -0.96
C THR A 30 -3.75 5.05 -2.05
N GLU A 31 -2.45 4.78 -2.16
CA GLU A 31 -1.59 5.26 -3.23
C GLU A 31 -1.21 4.09 -4.14
N TRP A 32 -1.63 4.15 -5.40
CA TRP A 32 -1.37 3.10 -6.38
C TRP A 32 0.03 3.23 -6.95
N VAL A 33 0.75 2.12 -7.00
CA VAL A 33 2.16 2.11 -7.42
C VAL A 33 2.34 1.40 -8.75
N GLU A 34 3.31 1.89 -9.53
CA GLU A 34 3.63 1.35 -10.84
C GLU A 34 3.98 -0.14 -10.78
N ALA A 35 3.58 -0.90 -11.80
CA ALA A 35 3.80 -2.34 -11.83
C ALA A 35 5.29 -2.70 -11.76
N LEU A 36 6.13 -1.93 -12.45
CA LEU A 36 7.58 -2.14 -12.45
C LEU A 36 8.19 -1.71 -11.11
N HIS A 37 8.86 -2.64 -10.45
CA HIS A 37 9.52 -2.38 -9.17
C HIS A 37 10.58 -1.26 -9.28
N SER A 38 11.28 -1.18 -10.42
CA SER A 38 12.26 -0.10 -10.69
C SER A 38 11.66 1.30 -10.71
N GLU A 39 10.34 1.41 -10.87
CA GLU A 39 9.63 2.69 -10.95
C GLU A 39 9.02 3.10 -9.61
N ARG A 40 9.03 2.22 -8.59
CA ARG A 40 8.45 2.46 -7.25
C ARG A 40 9.39 3.19 -6.30
N ASN A 41 9.90 4.35 -6.73
CA ASN A 41 10.89 5.11 -5.96
C ASN A 41 10.37 5.54 -4.58
N GLU A 42 9.09 5.92 -4.48
CA GLU A 42 8.50 6.35 -3.21
C GLU A 42 8.37 5.21 -2.21
N VAL A 43 7.79 4.07 -2.62
CA VAL A 43 7.66 2.86 -1.79
C VAL A 43 9.01 2.44 -1.23
N LYS A 44 10.04 2.40 -2.08
CA LYS A 44 11.40 2.04 -1.69
C LYS A 44 11.97 3.01 -0.66
N ARG A 45 11.72 4.31 -0.83
CA ARG A 45 12.19 5.36 0.08
C ARG A 45 11.58 5.24 1.47
N VAL A 46 10.28 4.96 1.57
CA VAL A 46 9.58 4.94 2.87
C VAL A 46 9.56 3.56 3.54
N SER A 47 9.59 2.47 2.78
CA SER A 47 9.45 1.10 3.33
C SER A 47 10.69 0.23 3.18
N GLY A 48 11.66 0.63 2.34
CA GLY A 48 12.83 -0.18 2.02
C GLY A 48 12.55 -1.39 1.13
N GLN A 49 11.31 -1.55 0.65
CA GLN A 49 10.94 -2.56 -0.33
C GLN A 49 11.54 -2.28 -1.70
#